data_AF-A0A9D5JS63-F1
#
_entry.id   AF-A0A9D5JS63-F1
#
_cell.length_a   1.000
_cell.length_b   1.000
_cell.length_c   1.000
_cell.angle_alpha   90.00
_cell.angle_beta   90.00
_cell.angle_gamma   90.00
#
_symmetry.space_group_name_H-M   'P 1'
#
loop_
_entity.id
_entity.type
_entity.pdbx_description
1 polymer ?
#
loop_
_entity_poly.entity_id
_entity_poly.type
_entity_poly.pdbx_seq_one_letter_code
_entity_poly.pdbx_strand_id
1 'polypeptide(L)'
;LWITLDALRHLVLPVITEVIVIFALLVRVMRSGMIEALSQDYIITAKAKGANTDLINKKHARKNAMIPVMTISGVLIAGLMTGMISVEFVFNRQGLGWWLANSAIQLDIPALLAVCLFVGFVFVIANLIVDILYAYIDPRIRLN
;
A
#
# COMPACT_ATOMS: atom_id res chain seq x y z
N LEU A 1 24.44 -6.07 -16.24
CA LEU A 1 23.58 -4.88 -16.45
C LEU A 1 22.41 -5.13 -17.40
N TRP A 2 22.64 -5.77 -18.56
CA TRP A 2 21.56 -6.06 -19.53
C TRP A 2 20.52 -7.06 -19.01
N ILE A 3 20.97 -8.13 -18.36
CA ILE A 3 20.11 -9.16 -17.76
C ILE A 3 19.21 -8.59 -16.65
N THR A 4 19.73 -7.68 -15.82
CA THR A 4 18.96 -7.04 -14.75
C THR A 4 17.90 -6.09 -15.30
N LEU A 5 18.19 -5.38 -16.40
CA LEU A 5 17.21 -4.52 -17.06
C LEU A 5 16.07 -5.34 -17.68
N ASP A 6 16.42 -6.48 -18.28
CA ASP A 6 15.45 -7.37 -18.88
C ASP A 6 14.54 -8.04 -17.83
N ALA A 7 15.12 -8.49 -16.72
CA ALA A 7 14.38 -9.02 -15.59
C ALA A 7 13.36 -8.01 -15.03
N LEU A 8 13.75 -6.73 -14.90
CA LEU A 8 12.86 -5.65 -14.46
C LEU A 8 11.72 -5.40 -15.45
N ARG A 9 11.99 -5.43 -16.77
CA ARG A 9 10.95 -5.27 -17.80
C ARG A 9 9.87 -6.35 -17.72
N HIS A 10 10.28 -7.60 -17.48
CA HIS A 10 9.36 -8.72 -17.35
C HIS A 10 8.57 -8.74 -16.02
N LEU A 11 8.93 -7.88 -15.04
CA LEU A 11 8.18 -7.71 -13.79
C LEU A 11 7.09 -6.64 -13.88
N VAL A 12 7.14 -5.77 -14.90
CA VAL A 12 6.19 -4.64 -15.02
C VAL A 12 4.75 -5.13 -15.12
N LEU A 13 4.48 -6.11 -15.99
CA LEU A 13 3.13 -6.61 -16.23
C LEU A 13 2.54 -7.33 -15.00
N PRO A 14 3.23 -8.28 -14.34
CA PRO A 14 2.77 -8.88 -13.09
C PRO A 14 2.49 -7.86 -11.98
N VAL A 15 3.42 -6.91 -11.77
CA VAL A 15 3.30 -5.90 -10.71
C VAL A 15 2.11 -4.99 -10.96
N ILE A 16 1.87 -4.56 -12.20
CA ILE A 16 0.71 -3.73 -12.53
C ILE A 16 -0.59 -4.52 -12.28
N THR A 17 -0.66 -5.78 -12.71
CA THR A 17 -1.85 -6.61 -12.49
C THR A 17 -2.19 -6.76 -11.01
N GLU A 18 -1.19 -6.87 -10.15
CA GLU A 18 -1.40 -7.00 -8.71
C GLU A 18 -1.79 -5.66 -8.05
N VAL A 19 -1.09 -4.59 -8.39
CA VAL A 19 -1.23 -3.29 -7.70
C VAL A 19 -2.45 -2.51 -8.18
N ILE A 20 -2.92 -2.70 -9.42
CA ILE A 20 -3.97 -1.86 -10.02
C ILE A 20 -5.27 -1.86 -9.22
N VAL A 21 -5.68 -3.00 -8.68
CA VAL A 21 -6.92 -3.14 -7.91
C VAL A 21 -6.84 -2.35 -6.60
N ILE A 22 -5.73 -2.50 -5.90
CA ILE A 22 -5.47 -1.86 -4.62
C ILE A 22 -5.26 -0.36 -4.79
N PHE A 23 -4.54 0.03 -5.85
CA PHE A 23 -4.34 1.42 -6.21
C PHE A 23 -5.65 2.14 -6.50
N ALA A 24 -6.57 1.50 -7.25
CA ALA A 24 -7.89 2.06 -7.52
C ALA A 24 -8.68 2.32 -6.22
N LEU A 25 -8.61 1.41 -5.25
CA LEU A 25 -9.24 1.58 -3.95
C LEU A 25 -8.60 2.73 -3.16
N LEU A 26 -7.26 2.81 -3.09
CA LEU A 26 -6.56 3.89 -2.41
C LEU A 26 -6.89 5.27 -3.02
N VAL A 27 -6.94 5.37 -4.35
CA VAL A 27 -7.33 6.61 -5.04
C VAL A 27 -8.77 6.98 -4.69
N ARG A 28 -9.69 6.01 -4.64
CA ARG A 28 -11.09 6.24 -4.25
C ARG A 28 -11.21 6.77 -2.83
N VAL A 29 -10.50 6.16 -1.88
CA VAL A 29 -10.46 6.59 -0.47
C VAL A 29 -9.88 7.99 -0.36
N MET A 30 -8.74 8.24 -1.02
CA MET A 30 -8.10 9.55 -1.02
C MET A 30 -9.02 10.63 -1.60
N ARG A 31 -9.74 10.32 -2.68
CA ARG A 31 -10.71 11.25 -3.28
C ARG A 31 -11.86 11.56 -2.32
N SER A 32 -12.42 10.56 -1.63
CA SER A 32 -13.47 10.78 -0.62
C SER A 32 -12.96 11.66 0.52
N GLY A 33 -11.80 11.32 1.08
CA GLY A 33 -11.18 12.09 2.16
C GLY A 33 -10.84 13.52 1.74
N MET A 34 -10.44 13.76 0.49
CA MET A 34 -10.21 15.11 -0.02
C MET A 34 -11.50 15.93 -0.12
N ILE A 35 -12.61 15.32 -0.58
CA ILE A 35 -13.91 15.99 -0.65
C ILE A 35 -14.36 16.41 0.76
N GLU A 36 -14.31 15.47 1.70
CA GLU A 36 -14.68 15.70 3.10
C GLU A 36 -13.77 16.72 3.79
N ALA A 37 -12.46 16.68 3.52
CA ALA A 37 -11.51 17.62 4.10
C ALA A 37 -11.69 19.04 3.57
N LEU A 38 -12.00 19.20 2.27
CA LEU A 38 -12.22 20.49 1.63
C LEU A 38 -13.54 21.17 2.04
N SER A 39 -14.52 20.41 2.51
CA SER A 39 -15.80 20.93 3.01
C SER A 39 -15.75 21.37 4.48
N GLN A 40 -14.61 21.27 5.15
CA GLN A 40 -14.47 21.64 6.58
C GLN A 40 -14.32 23.16 6.78
N ASP A 41 -14.79 23.66 7.92
CA ASP A 41 -14.79 25.09 8.26
C ASP A 41 -13.39 25.73 8.32
N TYR A 42 -12.36 24.95 8.70
CA TYR A 42 -10.98 25.46 8.71
C TYR A 42 -10.47 25.80 7.29
N ILE A 43 -11.00 25.15 6.25
CA ILE A 43 -10.68 25.46 4.84
C ILE A 43 -11.38 26.76 4.42
N ILE A 44 -12.64 26.96 4.81
CA ILE A 44 -13.38 28.20 4.55
C ILE A 44 -12.64 29.38 5.20
N THR A 45 -12.19 29.20 6.43
CA THR A 45 -11.39 30.19 7.15
C THR A 45 -10.05 30.46 6.45
N ALA A 46 -9.37 29.42 5.96
CA ALA A 46 -8.12 29.59 5.21
C ALA A 46 -8.32 30.37 3.90
N LYS A 47 -9.41 30.09 3.18
CA LYS A 47 -9.80 30.85 1.96
C LYS A 47 -10.10 32.31 2.29
N ALA A 48 -10.85 32.57 3.36
CA ALA A 48 -11.17 33.94 3.80
C ALA A 48 -9.91 34.74 4.19
N LYS A 49 -8.86 34.06 4.67
CA LYS A 49 -7.54 34.66 4.95
C LYS A 49 -6.66 34.85 3.71
N GLY A 50 -7.16 34.55 2.50
CA GLY A 50 -6.42 34.71 1.25
C GLY A 50 -5.42 33.59 0.95
N ALA A 51 -5.54 32.42 1.59
CA ALA A 51 -4.66 31.30 1.27
C ALA A 51 -4.89 30.80 -0.18
N ASN A 52 -3.81 30.60 -0.92
CA ASN A 52 -3.87 30.04 -2.28
C ASN A 52 -4.41 28.59 -2.24
N THR A 53 -5.24 28.22 -3.21
CA THR A 53 -5.80 26.87 -3.41
C THR A 53 -4.73 25.79 -3.37
N ASP A 54 -3.54 26.06 -3.91
CA ASP A 54 -2.45 25.08 -3.95
C ASP A 54 -1.86 24.78 -2.55
N LEU A 55 -1.81 25.80 -1.69
CA LEU A 55 -1.42 25.66 -0.29
C LEU A 55 -2.50 24.91 0.50
N ILE A 56 -3.77 25.23 0.25
CA ILE A 56 -4.92 24.56 0.84
C ILE A 56 -4.88 23.06 0.52
N ASN A 57 -4.70 22.71 -0.75
CA ASN A 57 -4.64 21.32 -1.20
C ASN A 57 -3.44 20.58 -0.59
N LYS A 58 -2.22 21.12 -0.72
CA LYS A 58 -0.98 20.41 -0.33
C LYS A 58 -0.78 20.30 1.18
N LYS A 59 -1.14 21.34 1.94
CA LYS A 59 -0.80 21.48 3.37
C LYS A 59 -1.98 21.24 4.30
N HIS A 60 -3.19 21.67 3.91
CA HIS A 60 -4.36 21.65 4.80
C HIS A 60 -5.25 20.43 4.55
N ALA A 61 -5.77 20.26 3.33
CA ALA A 61 -6.71 19.18 3.01
C ALA A 61 -6.01 17.81 2.90
N ARG A 62 -4.89 17.71 2.16
CA ARG A 62 -4.21 16.43 1.90
C ARG A 62 -3.77 15.71 3.16
N LYS A 63 -3.25 16.40 4.17
CA LYS A 63 -2.81 15.77 5.43
C LYS A 63 -3.95 15.04 6.14
N ASN A 64 -5.12 15.67 6.22
CA ASN A 64 -6.31 15.07 6.84
C ASN A 64 -6.90 13.96 5.98
N ALA A 65 -6.89 14.11 4.65
CA ALA A 65 -7.37 13.10 3.72
C ALA A 65 -6.47 11.84 3.66
N MET A 66 -5.18 11.95 4.00
CA MET A 66 -4.25 10.80 4.00
C MET A 66 -4.42 9.87 5.21
N ILE A 67 -5.03 10.33 6.30
CA ILE A 67 -5.27 9.52 7.51
C ILE A 67 -5.98 8.19 7.16
N PRO A 68 -7.17 8.19 6.55
CA PRO A 68 -7.87 6.95 6.21
C PRO A 68 -7.14 6.12 5.15
N VAL A 69 -6.39 6.77 4.24
CA VAL A 69 -5.58 6.08 3.22
C VAL A 69 -4.52 5.23 3.90
N MET A 70 -3.78 5.79 4.86
CA MET A 70 -2.74 5.08 5.60
C MET A 70 -3.30 3.92 6.41
N THR A 71 -4.44 4.11 7.10
CA THR A 71 -5.09 3.04 7.87
C THR A 71 -5.48 1.85 7.00
N ILE A 72 -6.07 2.11 5.83
CA ILE A 72 -6.50 1.04 4.93
C ILE A 72 -5.30 0.40 4.20
N SER A 73 -4.22 1.16 3.98
CA SER A 73 -3.01 0.66 3.32
C SER A 73 -2.43 -0.58 4.01
N GLY A 74 -2.37 -0.60 5.35
CA GLY A 74 -1.86 -1.75 6.10
C GLY A 74 -2.62 -3.05 5.82
N VAL A 75 -3.95 -2.96 5.78
CA VAL A 75 -4.82 -4.11 5.44
C VAL A 75 -4.62 -4.55 3.99
N LEU A 76 -4.46 -3.59 3.08
CA LEU A 76 -4.29 -3.89 1.65
C LEU A 76 -2.95 -4.57 1.33
N ILE A 77 -1.91 -4.34 2.14
CA ILE A 77 -0.64 -5.07 2.00
C ILE A 77 -0.84 -6.57 2.22
N ALA A 78 -1.68 -6.99 3.17
CA ALA A 78 -2.01 -8.41 3.33
C ALA A 78 -2.71 -8.97 2.08
N GLY A 79 -3.55 -8.14 1.44
CA GLY A 79 -4.21 -8.45 0.18
C GLY A 79 -3.22 -8.72 -0.96
N LEU A 80 -2.15 -7.92 -1.09
CA LEU A 80 -1.07 -8.16 -2.05
C LEU A 80 -0.43 -9.54 -1.84
N MET A 81 -0.05 -9.85 -0.60
CA MET A 81 0.62 -11.12 -0.29
C MET A 81 -0.26 -12.34 -0.60
N THR A 82 -1.58 -12.20 -0.52
CA THR A 82 -2.51 -13.27 -0.92
C THR A 82 -2.66 -13.33 -2.46
N GLY A 83 -2.68 -12.16 -3.12
CA GLY A 83 -2.78 -12.03 -4.57
C GLY A 83 -1.56 -12.51 -5.34
N MET A 84 -0.38 -12.53 -4.71
CA MET A 84 0.88 -12.93 -5.35
C MET A 84 0.82 -14.34 -5.94
N ILE A 85 0.11 -15.29 -5.29
CA ILE A 85 -0.05 -16.66 -5.79
C ILE A 85 -0.75 -16.63 -7.15
N SER A 86 -1.85 -15.89 -7.27
CA SER A 86 -2.63 -15.78 -8.50
C SER A 86 -1.80 -15.17 -9.63
N VAL A 87 -1.03 -14.12 -9.33
CA VAL A 87 -0.18 -13.43 -10.31
C VAL A 87 0.96 -14.35 -10.79
N GLU A 88 1.63 -15.02 -9.87
CA GLU A 88 2.71 -15.96 -10.18
C GLU A 88 2.24 -17.13 -11.04
N PHE A 89 1.05 -17.68 -10.77
CA PHE A 89 0.44 -18.73 -11.58
C PHE A 89 0.09 -18.25 -13.00
N VAL A 90 -0.56 -17.09 -13.14
CA VAL A 90 -0.99 -16.57 -14.45
C VAL A 90 0.20 -16.21 -15.34
N PHE A 91 1.26 -15.64 -14.76
CA PHE A 91 2.46 -15.26 -15.52
C PHE A 91 3.52 -16.36 -15.60
N ASN A 92 3.22 -17.58 -15.13
CA ASN A 92 4.13 -18.72 -15.08
C ASN A 92 5.52 -18.35 -14.48
N ARG A 93 5.49 -17.55 -13.42
CA ARG A 93 6.67 -17.08 -12.69
C ARG A 93 6.75 -17.84 -11.37
N GLN A 94 7.81 -18.63 -11.19
CA GLN A 94 8.04 -19.35 -9.94
C GLN A 94 8.61 -18.40 -8.89
N GLY A 95 7.74 -17.88 -8.02
CA GLY A 95 8.11 -17.07 -6.87
C GLY A 95 7.75 -17.74 -5.55
N LEU A 96 7.58 -16.92 -4.50
CA LEU A 96 7.28 -17.41 -3.16
C LEU A 96 5.85 -17.92 -3.04
N GLY A 97 4.89 -17.32 -3.76
CA GLY A 97 3.50 -17.76 -3.75
C GLY A 97 3.31 -19.11 -4.42
N TRP A 98 4.00 -19.33 -5.54
CA TRP A 98 4.08 -20.60 -6.24
C TRP A 98 4.76 -21.66 -5.36
N TRP A 99 5.86 -21.30 -4.69
CA TRP A 99 6.55 -22.23 -3.79
C TRP A 99 5.67 -22.63 -2.60
N LEU A 100 4.95 -21.68 -2.00
CA LEU A 100 3.96 -21.94 -0.96
C LEU A 100 2.88 -22.91 -1.43
N ALA A 101 2.29 -22.65 -2.60
CA ALA A 101 1.24 -23.48 -3.17
C ALA A 101 1.72 -24.90 -3.49
N ASN A 102 2.92 -25.01 -4.08
CA ASN A 102 3.52 -26.31 -4.40
C ASN A 102 3.86 -27.12 -3.14
N SER A 103 4.42 -26.48 -2.11
CA SER A 103 4.70 -27.15 -0.82
C SER A 103 3.43 -27.62 -0.12
N ALA A 104 2.32 -26.87 -0.25
CA ALA A 104 1.01 -27.29 0.26
C ALA A 104 0.49 -28.55 -0.45
N ILE A 105 0.65 -28.63 -1.78
CA ILE A 105 0.25 -29.81 -2.58
C ILE A 105 1.11 -31.03 -2.23
N GLN A 106 2.41 -30.84 -2.06
CA GLN A 106 3.35 -31.93 -1.74
C GLN A 106 3.35 -32.33 -0.26
N LEU A 107 2.54 -31.66 0.58
CA LEU A 107 2.50 -31.84 2.04
C LEU A 107 3.89 -31.66 2.69
N ASP A 108 4.74 -30.81 2.10
CA ASP A 108 6.02 -30.40 2.69
C ASP A 108 5.75 -29.32 3.74
N ILE A 109 5.36 -29.78 4.93
CA ILE A 109 5.02 -28.92 6.07
C ILE A 109 6.20 -28.03 6.50
N PRO A 110 7.46 -28.52 6.58
CA PRO A 110 8.61 -27.66 6.87
C PRO A 110 8.77 -26.50 5.88
N ALA A 111 8.70 -26.78 4.57
CA ALA A 111 8.83 -25.74 3.55
C ALA A 111 7.67 -24.73 3.60
N LEU A 112 6.44 -25.22 3.78
CA LEU A 112 5.25 -24.37 3.92
C LEU A 112 5.39 -23.42 5.10
N LEU A 113 5.79 -23.93 6.28
CA LEU A 113 5.98 -23.11 7.47
C LEU A 113 7.10 -22.08 7.29
N ALA A 114 8.19 -22.45 6.63
CA ALA A 114 9.29 -21.51 6.34
C ALA A 114 8.81 -20.33 5.49
N VAL A 115 8.01 -20.58 4.45
CA VAL A 115 7.43 -19.51 3.62
C VAL A 115 6.46 -18.66 4.41
N CYS A 116 5.56 -19.28 5.19
CA CYS A 116 4.60 -18.55 6.02
C CYS A 116 5.31 -17.62 7.03
N LEU A 117 6.38 -18.10 7.69
CA LEU A 117 7.16 -17.29 8.61
C LEU A 117 7.87 -16.13 7.90
N PHE A 118 8.45 -16.38 6.72
CA PHE A 118 9.10 -15.35 5.93
C PHE A 118 8.11 -14.27 5.47
N VAL A 119 6.96 -14.67 4.92
CA VAL A 119 5.87 -13.78 4.51
C VAL A 119 5.34 -12.99 5.71
N GLY A 120 5.13 -13.65 6.86
CA GLY A 120 4.72 -12.98 8.09
C GLY A 120 5.73 -11.95 8.58
N PHE A 121 7.03 -12.25 8.52
CA PHE A 121 8.09 -11.30 8.86
C PHE A 121 8.08 -10.07 7.95
N VAL A 122 7.98 -10.27 6.63
CA VAL A 122 7.87 -9.17 5.65
C VAL A 122 6.60 -8.36 5.89
N PHE A 123 5.48 -9.01 6.23
CA PHE A 123 4.23 -8.36 6.55
C PHE A 123 4.35 -7.43 7.77
N VAL A 124 5.00 -7.89 8.84
CA VAL A 124 5.23 -7.08 10.04
C VAL A 124 6.11 -5.86 9.72
N ILE A 125 7.18 -6.05 8.94
CA ILE A 125 8.04 -4.94 8.50
C ILE A 125 7.25 -3.94 7.66
N ALA A 126 6.42 -4.41 6.74
CA ALA A 126 5.63 -3.55 5.88
C ALA A 126 4.61 -2.71 6.68
N ASN A 127 3.95 -3.31 7.68
CA ASN A 127 3.06 -2.56 8.59
C ASN A 127 3.83 -1.56 9.44
N LEU A 128 5.01 -1.93 9.96
CA LEU A 128 5.86 -1.00 10.71
C LEU A 128 6.22 0.23 9.85
N ILE A 129 6.51 0.04 8.56
CA ILE A 129 6.76 1.15 7.63
C ILE A 129 5.51 2.03 7.48
N VAL A 130 4.32 1.42 7.34
CA VAL A 130 3.05 2.18 7.26
C VAL A 130 2.81 2.98 8.54
N ASP A 131 3.06 2.41 9.71
CA ASP A 131 2.88 3.07 11.00
C ASP A 131 3.87 4.24 11.18
N ILE A 132 5.13 4.07 10.77
CA ILE A 132 6.13 5.15 10.77
C ILE A 132 5.72 6.27 9.82
N LEU A 133 5.26 5.94 8.62
CA LEU A 133 4.75 6.93 7.66
C LEU A 133 3.52 7.66 8.20
N TYR A 134 2.63 6.96 8.89
CA TYR A 134 1.48 7.55 9.56
C TYR A 134 1.91 8.56 10.62
N ALA A 135 2.85 8.19 11.49
CA ALA A 135 3.44 9.07 12.50
C ALA A 135 4.17 10.29 11.91
N TYR A 136 4.76 10.16 10.72
CA TYR A 136 5.38 11.28 10.02
C TYR A 136 4.34 12.24 9.40
N ILE A 137 3.24 11.71 8.87
CA ILE A 137 2.19 12.50 8.21
C ILE A 137 1.35 13.27 9.22
N ASP A 138 1.00 12.63 10.35
CA ASP A 138 0.21 13.25 11.42
C ASP A 138 1.09 13.66 12.63
N PRO A 139 1.55 14.92 12.70
CA PRO A 139 2.31 15.42 13.84
C PRO A 139 1.47 15.59 15.11
N ARG A 140 0.13 15.39 15.09
CA ARG A 140 -0.72 15.48 16.29
C ARG A 140 -0.51 14.31 17.24
N ILE A 141 0.07 13.21 16.75
CA ILE A 141 0.45 12.04 17.56
C ILE A 141 1.68 12.34 18.44
N ARG A 142 2.40 13.46 18.17
CA ARG A 142 3.55 13.93 18.97
C ARG A 142 3.19 14.83 20.16
N LEU A 143 1.98 14.75 20.69
CA LEU A 143 1.64 15.44 21.95
C LEU A 143 1.89 14.52 23.15
N ASN A 144 3.18 14.39 23.49
CA ASN A 144 3.80 14.40 24.82
C ASN A 144 5.26 13.98 24.72
#